data_AF-A0A535F218-F1
#
_entry.id   AF-A0A535F218-F1
#
_cell.length_a   1.000
_cell.length_b   1.000
_cell.length_c   1.000
_cell.angle_alpha   90.00
_cell.angle_beta   90.00
_cell.angle_gamma   90.00
#
_symmetry.space_group_name_H-M   'P 1'
#
loop_
_entity.id
_entity.type
_entity.pdbx_description
1 polymer ?
#
loop_
_entity_poly.entity_id
_entity_poly.type
_entity_poly.pdbx_seq_one_letter_code
_entity_poly.pdbx_strand_id
1 'polypeptide(L)'
;MNLFNLDFQFAKLKDSKLISIVKKTKSSPKRKEEFHELCKKHGVKPLEMIQDVVTRWGFAHDMFERAIYLRKPIDAFVKDLRYSSLKLSENEWAQIEFVYNILLPLKACCMRLQQTTRPGIEKVFWTYESLFNELDRLAIIAEDRWNLFHYLSLF
;
A
#
# COMPACT_ATOMS: atom_id res chain seq x y z
N MET A 1 3.27 -14.74 13.27
CA MET A 1 3.92 -13.48 12.84
C MET A 1 3.61 -12.42 13.89
N ASN A 2 4.56 -12.03 14.76
CA ASN A 2 4.28 -11.04 15.81
C ASN A 2 3.94 -9.67 15.20
N LEU A 3 2.93 -8.99 15.74
CA LEU A 3 2.51 -7.63 15.35
C LEU A 3 3.70 -6.65 15.27
N PHE A 4 4.72 -6.86 16.13
CA PHE A 4 6.00 -6.13 16.11
C PHE A 4 6.76 -6.21 14.78
N ASN A 5 6.72 -7.35 14.07
CA ASN A 5 7.36 -7.51 12.77
C ASN A 5 6.59 -6.81 11.66
N LEU A 6 5.26 -6.72 11.78
CA LEU A 6 4.41 -5.95 10.88
C LEU A 6 4.69 -4.45 11.06
N ASP A 7 4.70 -3.94 12.29
CA ASP A 7 5.05 -2.54 12.56
C ASP A 7 6.45 -2.19 12.06
N PHE A 8 7.43 -3.08 12.20
CA PHE A 8 8.77 -2.89 11.66
C PHE A 8 8.81 -2.89 10.12
N GLN A 9 8.11 -3.81 9.45
CA GLN A 9 8.03 -3.83 7.99
C GLN A 9 7.23 -2.65 7.44
N PHE A 10 6.14 -2.26 8.10
CA PHE A 10 5.35 -1.08 7.79
C PHE A 10 6.14 0.21 7.99
N ALA A 11 6.92 0.33 9.07
CA ALA A 11 7.80 1.48 9.31
C ALA A 11 8.91 1.56 8.25
N LYS A 12 9.54 0.43 7.91
CA LYS A 12 10.55 0.34 6.85
C LYS A 12 9.96 0.66 5.45
N LEU A 13 8.70 0.31 5.23
CA LEU A 13 7.94 0.69 4.03
C LEU A 13 7.50 2.16 4.05
N LYS A 14 7.27 2.76 5.23
CA LYS A 14 6.98 4.18 5.40
C LYS A 14 8.22 5.07 5.20
N ASP A 15 9.43 4.56 5.42
CA ASP A 15 10.67 5.25 5.04
C ASP A 15 11.19 4.83 3.64
N SER A 16 10.31 4.21 2.82
CA SER A 16 10.75 3.53 1.59
C SER A 16 11.04 4.44 0.40
N LYS A 17 11.74 3.83 -0.56
CA LYS A 17 11.92 4.33 -1.92
C LYS A 17 10.61 4.81 -2.56
N LEU A 18 9.46 4.18 -2.25
CA LEU A 18 8.17 4.56 -2.81
C LEU A 18 7.78 5.99 -2.41
N ILE A 19 7.92 6.37 -1.14
CA ILE A 19 7.64 7.76 -0.71
C ILE A 19 8.61 8.74 -1.37
N SER A 20 9.88 8.36 -1.49
CA SER A 20 10.86 9.18 -2.23
C SER A 20 10.46 9.36 -3.70
N ILE A 21 9.93 8.33 -4.35
CA ILE A 21 9.41 8.41 -5.72
C ILE A 21 8.20 9.34 -5.77
N VAL A 22 7.22 9.19 -4.88
CA VAL A 22 6.02 10.04 -4.78
C VAL A 22 6.39 11.51 -4.64
N LYS A 23 7.36 11.83 -3.77
CA LYS A 23 7.85 13.20 -3.61
C LYS A 23 8.51 13.73 -4.88
N LYS A 24 9.29 12.90 -5.58
CA LYS A 24 10.00 13.29 -6.81
C LYS A 24 9.07 13.50 -8.00
N THR A 25 8.04 12.67 -8.19
CA THR A 25 7.05 12.86 -9.26
C THR A 25 6.28 14.17 -9.07
N LYS A 26 6.09 14.61 -7.83
CA LYS A 26 5.36 15.84 -7.49
C LYS A 26 6.19 17.09 -7.27
N SER A 27 7.52 17.00 -7.31
CA SER A 27 8.37 18.10 -6.85
C SER A 27 8.35 19.33 -7.78
N SER A 28 7.88 19.20 -9.02
CA SER A 28 7.68 20.33 -9.93
C SER A 28 6.55 20.04 -10.94
N PRO A 29 5.92 21.09 -11.52
CA PRO A 29 4.90 20.90 -12.57
C PRO A 29 5.43 20.10 -13.76
N LYS A 30 6.66 20.39 -14.19
CA LYS A 30 7.33 19.65 -15.27
C LYS A 30 7.43 18.15 -14.99
N ARG A 31 7.80 17.77 -13.76
CA ARG A 31 7.91 16.34 -13.40
C ARG A 31 6.56 15.64 -13.33
N LYS A 32 5.51 16.35 -12.92
CA LYS A 32 4.15 15.82 -12.98
C LYS A 32 3.73 15.54 -14.42
N GLU A 33 4.02 16.47 -15.32
CA GLU A 33 3.73 16.32 -16.74
C GLU A 33 4.54 15.18 -17.37
N GLU A 34 5.85 15.11 -17.11
CA GLU A 34 6.70 13.98 -17.54
C GLU A 34 6.14 12.63 -17.05
N PHE A 35 5.71 12.55 -15.80
CA PHE A 35 5.09 11.34 -15.26
C PHE A 35 3.73 11.02 -15.90
N HIS A 36 2.92 12.03 -16.20
CA HIS A 36 1.66 11.85 -16.93
C HIS A 36 1.89 11.34 -18.35
N GLU A 37 2.91 11.83 -19.05
CA GLU A 37 3.28 11.32 -20.37
C GLU A 37 3.76 9.86 -20.30
N LEU A 38 4.49 9.47 -19.26
CA LEU A 38 4.82 8.06 -19.01
C LEU A 38 3.56 7.22 -18.76
N CYS A 39 2.57 7.74 -18.03
CA CYS A 39 1.29 7.06 -17.85
C CYS A 39 0.60 6.78 -19.19
N LYS A 40 0.49 7.81 -20.05
CA LYS A 40 -0.09 7.68 -21.40
C LYS A 40 0.67 6.68 -22.25
N LYS A 41 2.00 6.74 -22.25
CA LYS A 41 2.89 5.82 -22.99
C LYS A 41 2.69 4.36 -22.58
N HIS A 42 2.40 4.10 -21.30
CA HIS A 42 2.13 2.77 -20.78
C HIS A 42 0.64 2.37 -20.81
N GLY A 43 -0.22 3.17 -21.43
CA GLY A 43 -1.64 2.87 -21.61
C GLY A 43 -2.47 2.93 -20.34
N VAL A 44 -1.98 3.59 -19.29
CA VAL A 44 -2.73 3.79 -18.03
C VAL A 44 -3.24 5.22 -17.93
N LYS A 45 -4.40 5.39 -17.27
CA LYS A 45 -4.97 6.73 -17.06
C LYS A 45 -3.97 7.56 -16.24
N PRO A 46 -3.59 8.77 -16.70
CA PRO A 46 -2.71 9.63 -15.95
C PRO A 46 -3.33 10.01 -14.63
N LEU A 47 -2.73 9.55 -13.54
CA LEU A 47 -3.14 9.82 -12.19
C LEU A 47 -1.92 10.29 -11.40
N GLU A 48 -2.09 11.31 -10.56
CA GLU A 48 -1.02 11.69 -9.64
C GLU A 48 -0.79 10.60 -8.59
N MET A 49 0.46 10.39 -8.17
CA MET A 49 0.72 9.52 -7.03
C MET A 49 -0.02 10.03 -5.78
N ILE A 50 -0.46 9.15 -4.88
CA ILE A 50 -1.02 9.58 -3.59
C ILE A 50 0.12 9.57 -2.57
N GLN A 51 0.16 10.56 -1.67
CA GLN A 51 1.07 10.54 -0.54
C GLN A 51 0.25 10.18 0.71
N ASP A 52 0.73 9.20 1.47
CA ASP A 52 0.12 8.85 2.75
C ASP A 52 0.11 10.08 3.69
N VAL A 53 -0.95 10.18 4.49
CA VAL A 53 -1.10 11.21 5.52
C VAL A 53 -1.21 10.48 6.85
N VAL A 54 -0.28 10.79 7.76
CA VAL A 54 -0.10 10.08 9.05
C VAL A 54 -1.40 9.95 9.85
N THR A 55 -2.29 10.94 9.76
CA THR A 55 -3.53 11.02 10.54
C THR A 55 -4.69 10.21 9.99
N ARG A 56 -4.56 9.53 8.84
CA ARG A 56 -5.66 8.76 8.23
C ARG A 56 -5.19 7.40 7.74
N TRP A 57 -5.41 6.35 8.53
CA TRP A 57 -4.97 4.98 8.20
C TRP A 57 -5.49 4.46 6.85
N GLY A 58 -6.62 4.98 6.34
CA GLY A 58 -7.11 4.66 5.00
C GLY A 58 -6.30 5.25 3.84
N PHE A 59 -5.41 6.23 4.07
CA PHE A 59 -4.60 6.85 3.01
C PHE A 59 -3.37 6.02 2.64
N ALA A 60 -2.85 5.21 3.57
CA ALA A 60 -1.78 4.28 3.28
C ALA A 60 -2.23 3.23 2.26
N HIS A 61 -3.44 2.68 2.42
CA HIS A 61 -4.07 1.78 1.46
C HIS A 61 -4.15 2.43 0.07
N ASP A 62 -4.70 3.64 -0.02
CA ASP A 62 -4.87 4.36 -1.30
C ASP A 62 -3.53 4.68 -1.96
N MET A 63 -2.49 4.97 -1.18
CA MET A 63 -1.12 5.15 -1.67
C MET A 63 -0.58 3.88 -2.33
N PHE A 64 -0.72 2.73 -1.67
CA PHE A 64 -0.25 1.45 -2.22
C PHE A 64 -1.07 1.02 -3.43
N GLU A 65 -2.40 1.18 -3.38
CA GLU A 65 -3.28 0.93 -4.53
C GLU A 65 -2.85 1.73 -5.76
N ARG A 66 -2.61 3.04 -5.56
CA ARG A 66 -2.15 3.94 -6.63
C ARG A 66 -0.77 3.53 -7.14
N ALA A 67 0.13 3.12 -6.25
CA ALA A 67 1.48 2.68 -6.63
C ALA A 67 1.44 1.41 -7.48
N ILE A 68 0.62 0.43 -7.09
CA ILE A 68 0.43 -0.83 -7.83
C ILE A 68 -0.16 -0.54 -9.21
N TYR A 69 -1.19 0.29 -9.29
CA TYR A 69 -1.79 0.72 -10.56
C TYR A 69 -0.78 1.40 -11.49
N LEU A 70 0.11 2.23 -10.94
CA LEU A 70 1.11 3.01 -11.68
C LEU A 70 2.49 2.34 -11.76
N ARG A 71 2.58 1.04 -11.47
CA ARG A 71 3.87 0.32 -11.40
C ARG A 71 4.74 0.50 -12.65
N LYS A 72 4.19 0.28 -13.84
CA LYS A 72 4.93 0.44 -15.11
C LYS A 72 5.45 1.88 -15.32
N PRO A 73 4.61 2.94 -15.21
CA PRO A 73 5.09 4.32 -15.22
C PRO A 73 6.14 4.65 -14.15
N ILE A 74 6.00 4.11 -12.94
CA ILE A 74 6.95 4.31 -11.84
C ILE A 74 8.32 3.73 -12.21
N ASP A 75 8.36 2.49 -12.69
CA ASP A 75 9.61 1.83 -13.09
C ASP A 75 10.30 2.58 -14.24
N ALA A 76 9.52 3.10 -15.20
CA ALA A 76 10.03 3.94 -16.29
C ALA A 76 10.58 5.29 -15.77
N PHE A 77 9.83 5.97 -14.90
CA PHE A 77 10.23 7.26 -14.32
C PHE A 77 11.54 7.17 -13.54
N VAL A 78 11.70 6.11 -12.76
CA VAL A 78 12.93 5.84 -11.98
C VAL A 78 14.12 5.55 -12.90
N LYS A 79 13.89 4.83 -14.00
CA LYS A 79 14.91 4.50 -15.00
C LYS A 79 15.37 5.73 -15.78
N ASP A 80 14.44 6.56 -16.27
CA ASP A 80 14.74 7.70 -17.14
C ASP A 80 15.51 8.81 -16.41
N LEU A 81 15.18 9.06 -15.14
CA LEU A 81 15.81 10.12 -14.34
C LEU A 81 17.06 9.68 -13.57
N ARG A 82 17.62 8.51 -13.90
CA ARG A 82 18.79 7.90 -13.24
C ARG A 82 18.64 7.77 -11.72
N TYR A 83 17.42 7.61 -11.22
CA TYR A 83 17.17 7.33 -9.81
C TYR A 83 17.31 5.83 -9.52
N SER A 84 18.34 5.17 -10.05
CA SER A 84 18.53 3.73 -9.96
C SER A 84 18.50 3.21 -8.51
N SER A 85 18.96 4.02 -7.55
CA SER A 85 18.88 3.74 -6.12
C SER A 85 17.46 3.64 -5.56
N LEU A 86 16.48 4.28 -6.22
CA LEU A 86 15.06 4.23 -5.87
C LEU A 86 14.30 3.11 -6.59
N LYS A 87 14.96 2.31 -7.43
CA LYS A 87 14.30 1.18 -8.10
C LYS A 87 13.78 0.18 -7.06
N LEU A 88 12.49 -0.12 -7.15
CA LEU A 88 11.85 -1.15 -6.38
C LEU A 88 12.15 -2.51 -7.04
N SER A 89 12.64 -3.45 -6.25
CA SER A 89 12.79 -4.84 -6.62
C SER A 89 11.44 -5.56 -6.65
N GLU A 90 11.38 -6.71 -7.32
CA GLU A 90 10.18 -7.56 -7.32
C GLU A 90 9.75 -7.96 -5.90
N ASN A 91 10.71 -8.19 -5.00
CA ASN A 91 10.41 -8.47 -3.60
C ASN A 91 9.81 -7.26 -2.86
N GLU A 92 10.30 -6.05 -3.12
CA GLU A 92 9.71 -4.82 -2.57
C GLU A 92 8.29 -4.58 -3.11
N TRP A 93 8.04 -4.88 -4.40
CA TRP A 93 6.70 -4.85 -4.97
C TRP A 93 5.77 -5.88 -4.33
N ALA A 94 6.24 -7.11 -4.13
CA ALA A 94 5.47 -8.15 -3.44
C ALA A 94 5.14 -7.75 -1.98
N GLN A 95 6.06 -7.09 -1.28
CA GLN A 95 5.80 -6.54 0.05
C GLN A 95 4.75 -5.43 0.03
N ILE A 96 4.80 -4.54 -0.95
CA ILE A 96 3.78 -3.49 -1.17
C ILE A 96 2.40 -4.13 -1.39
N GLU A 97 2.30 -5.14 -2.26
CA GLU A 97 1.06 -5.85 -2.54
C GLU A 97 0.54 -6.60 -1.30
N PHE A 98 1.44 -7.24 -0.55
CA PHE A 98 1.08 -7.90 0.71
C PHE A 98 0.49 -6.92 1.72
N VAL A 99 1.16 -5.78 1.93
CA VAL A 99 0.70 -4.73 2.84
C VAL A 99 -0.62 -4.10 2.37
N TYR A 100 -0.75 -3.83 1.07
CA TYR A 100 -2.00 -3.33 0.48
C TYR A 100 -3.20 -4.23 0.86
N ASN A 101 -3.05 -5.54 0.73
CA ASN A 101 -4.09 -6.51 1.08
C ASN A 101 -4.42 -6.51 2.58
N ILE A 102 -3.42 -6.40 3.47
CA ILE A 102 -3.66 -6.30 4.93
C ILE A 102 -4.40 -5.02 5.30
N LEU A 103 -4.14 -3.92 4.59
CA LEU A 103 -4.78 -2.64 4.86
C LEU A 103 -6.23 -2.57 4.34
N LEU A 104 -6.66 -3.48 3.46
CA LEU A 104 -8.00 -3.47 2.88
C LEU A 104 -9.14 -3.50 3.93
N PRO A 105 -9.16 -4.44 4.91
CA PRO A 105 -10.21 -4.44 5.94
C PRO A 105 -10.19 -3.17 6.80
N LEU A 106 -9.00 -2.62 7.08
CA LEU A 106 -8.85 -1.36 7.81
C LEU A 106 -9.42 -0.18 7.01
N LYS A 107 -9.13 -0.12 5.70
CA LYS A 107 -9.71 0.87 4.79
C LYS A 107 -11.24 0.78 4.76
N ALA A 108 -11.78 -0.43 4.64
CA ALA A 108 -13.22 -0.66 4.61
C ALA A 108 -13.89 -0.21 5.93
N CYS A 109 -13.26 -0.49 7.07
CA CYS A 109 -13.69 0.01 8.38
C CYS A 109 -13.70 1.55 8.44
N CYS A 110 -12.60 2.20 8.04
CA CYS A 110 -12.51 3.66 7.99
C CYS A 110 -13.63 4.27 7.13
N MET A 111 -13.89 3.71 5.94
CA MET A 111 -14.94 4.21 5.05
C MET A 111 -16.33 4.08 5.67
N ARG A 112 -16.64 2.94 6.30
CA ARG A 112 -17.93 2.73 6.99
C ARG A 112 -18.16 3.71 8.13
N LEU A 113 -17.13 3.99 8.93
CA LEU A 113 -17.21 4.92 10.06
C LEU A 113 -17.22 6.38 9.63
N GLN A 114 -16.54 6.74 8.54
CA GLN A 114 -16.47 8.12 8.04
C GLN A 114 -17.73 8.57 7.29
N GLN A 115 -18.48 7.63 6.70
CA GLN A 115 -19.67 7.93 5.90
C GLN A 115 -20.94 8.23 6.72
N THR A 116 -20.85 8.31 8.06
CA THR A 116 -22.03 8.50 8.89
C THR A 116 -22.42 9.98 8.97
N THR A 117 -23.51 10.35 8.31
CA THR A 117 -24.15 11.68 8.40
C THR A 117 -24.93 11.88 9.71
N ARG A 118 -25.06 10.85 10.54
CA ARG A 118 -25.73 10.85 11.85
C ARG A 118 -24.86 10.09 12.87
N PRO A 119 -25.02 10.33 14.19
CA PRO A 119 -24.35 9.53 15.21
C PRO A 119 -24.66 8.05 14.99
N GLY A 120 -23.62 7.24 14.79
CA GLY A 120 -23.73 5.83 14.38
C GLY A 120 -23.06 4.88 15.38
N ILE A 121 -23.14 5.16 16.69
CA ILE A 121 -22.48 4.35 17.74
C ILE A 121 -22.91 2.88 17.67
N GLU A 122 -24.15 2.62 17.26
CA GLU A 122 -24.68 1.28 17.03
C GLU A 122 -23.94 0.54 15.91
N LYS A 123 -23.39 1.26 14.92
CA LYS A 123 -22.60 0.70 13.82
C LYS A 123 -21.15 0.46 14.20
N VAL A 124 -20.65 1.15 15.24
CA VAL A 124 -19.26 1.02 15.69
C VAL A 124 -18.99 -0.40 16.15
N PHE A 125 -19.89 -0.97 16.96
CA PHE A 125 -19.76 -2.35 17.44
C PHE A 125 -19.64 -3.34 16.28
N TRP A 126 -20.61 -3.34 15.36
CA TRP A 126 -20.59 -4.25 14.20
C TRP A 126 -19.39 -4.03 13.27
N THR A 127 -18.96 -2.78 13.10
CA THR A 127 -17.82 -2.43 12.26
C THR A 127 -16.51 -2.91 12.89
N TYR A 128 -16.40 -2.82 14.21
CA TYR A 128 -15.28 -3.34 14.99
C TYR A 128 -15.24 -4.87 14.94
N GLU A 129 -16.34 -5.55 15.28
CA GLU A 129 -16.45 -7.02 15.22
C GLU A 129 -16.08 -7.55 13.83
N SER A 130 -16.61 -6.94 12.77
CA SER A 130 -16.29 -7.34 11.39
C SER A 130 -14.80 -7.16 11.05
N LEU A 131 -14.17 -6.11 11.58
CA LEU A 131 -12.74 -5.88 11.38
C LEU A 131 -11.91 -6.94 12.11
N PHE A 132 -12.21 -7.21 13.38
CA PHE A 132 -11.46 -8.17 14.19
C PHE A 132 -11.58 -9.59 13.62
N ASN A 133 -12.78 -10.02 13.24
CA ASN A 133 -12.97 -11.31 12.58
C ASN A 133 -12.14 -11.45 11.29
N GLU A 134 -12.03 -10.38 10.48
CA GLU A 134 -11.20 -10.43 9.28
C GLU A 134 -9.70 -10.43 9.60
N LEU A 135 -9.27 -9.70 10.64
CA LEU A 135 -7.88 -9.73 11.09
C LEU A 135 -7.48 -11.11 11.62
N ASP A 136 -8.35 -11.77 12.38
CA ASP A 136 -8.14 -13.13 12.87
C ASP A 136 -8.05 -14.12 11.71
N ARG A 137 -8.95 -14.00 10.72
CA ARG A 137 -8.89 -14.79 9.48
C ARG A 137 -7.55 -14.60 8.75
N LEU A 138 -7.08 -13.36 8.61
CA LEU A 138 -5.79 -13.07 7.97
C LEU A 138 -4.61 -13.61 8.77
N ALA A 139 -4.68 -13.57 10.11
CA ALA A 139 -3.65 -14.13 10.98
C ALA A 139 -3.52 -15.65 10.80
N ILE A 140 -4.63 -16.38 10.74
CA ILE A 140 -4.66 -17.82 10.48
C ILE A 140 -4.04 -18.14 9.11
N ILE A 141 -4.47 -17.45 8.05
CA ILE A 141 -3.93 -17.65 6.70
C ILE A 141 -2.43 -17.39 6.66
N ALA A 142 -1.96 -16.34 7.35
CA ALA A 142 -0.54 -16.04 7.43
C ALA A 142 0.22 -17.17 8.12
N GLU A 143 -0.26 -17.66 9.26
CA GLU A 143 0.34 -18.76 10.01
C GLU A 143 0.42 -20.06 9.21
N ASP A 144 -0.66 -20.44 8.52
CA ASP A 144 -0.68 -21.62 7.64
C ASP A 144 0.36 -21.53 6.52
N ARG A 145 0.51 -20.35 5.92
CA ARG A 145 1.54 -20.10 4.90
C ARG A 145 2.94 -20.26 5.49
N TRP A 146 3.20 -19.72 6.67
CA TRP A 146 4.49 -19.86 7.36
C TRP A 146 4.84 -21.32 7.66
N ASN A 147 3.84 -22.09 8.09
CA ASN A 147 4.00 -23.52 8.36
C ASN A 147 4.36 -24.27 7.06
N LEU A 148 3.61 -24.05 5.98
CA LEU A 148 3.89 -24.66 4.67
C LEU A 148 5.29 -24.33 4.14
N PHE A 149 5.76 -23.08 4.28
CA PHE A 149 7.12 -22.72 3.88
C PHE A 149 8.19 -23.44 4.70
N HIS A 150 8.00 -23.61 6.01
CA HIS A 150 8.94 -24.37 6.85
C HIS A 150 8.98 -25.84 6.45
N TYR A 151 7.82 -26.48 6.23
CA TYR A 151 7.77 -27.88 5.77
C TYR A 151 8.46 -28.08 4.42
N LEU A 152 8.27 -27.17 3.46
CA LEU A 152 8.91 -27.27 2.14
C LEU A 152 10.41 -26.96 2.14
N SER A 153 10.92 -26.26 3.16
CA SER A 153 12.35 -25.96 3.31
C SER A 153 13.16 -27.07 4.01
N LEU A 154 12.47 -28.10 4.52
CA LEU A 154 13.03 -29.26 5.20
C LEU A 154 13.21 -30.47 4.25
N PHE A 155 12.90 -30.31 2.96
CA PHE A 155 13.12 -31.28 1.87
C PHE A 155 13.92 -30.63 0.75
#